data_AF-A0AAV0LEC5-F1
#
_entry.id   AF-A0AAV0LEC5-F1
#
_cell.length_a   1.000
_cell.length_b   1.000
_cell.length_c   1.000
_cell.angle_alpha   90.00
_cell.angle_beta   90.00
_cell.angle_gamma   90.00
#
_symmetry.space_group_name_H-M   'P 1'
#
loop_
_entity.id
_entity.type
_entity.pdbx_description
1 polymer ?
#
loop_
_entity_poly.entity_id
_entity_poly.type
_entity_poly.pdbx_seq_one_letter_code
_entity_poly.pdbx_strand_id
1 'polypeptide(L)'
;MRQNIGSRKKRCSTTFRDEIEPSRAPPRDMSKRSAKVAAGTGVDIEIAEKLMTASEGENQAQTNSSSSDSVKPKHLFATIESSAGHIAFAGMGVDIKISEKLMAASKDVNQAQTSSSSSDSDNRVSNQMWGLKEELRFKEAELAMLGERIKDYKTELERTQLSLQGRQVELAEKERCLHSVEELITETNLKLEDRENQYKAVRRSVAQISVELRSNEKHLESLERSIRDSMAKEKALYYVNDEMKECCQILTFKERELKDIRKTIEAKNKVLDVKWKLLKEIKSKIALTTEELKSKEEHLKHVEDSTVKLERKLKQYQAFGTDLLLDAGNARDLQLLLGEHIRKNDILQSKISSVIQNSIEPAKLVLQAMNGFHPPASQNRDVDYDLSVTRRSCITLLEHLLEIRPWITDDVRGEAMKLAKEWKARMMMKPATSLEILGLLQLISAFGLASDFGVGEVRQLVSSGRPQQGNGSETWRSLGIMDDLAVAAGAFIVE
;
A
#
# COMPACT_ATOMS: atom_id res chain seq x y z
N MET A 1 -20.68 -34.40 -13.18
CA MET A 1 -21.05 -34.77 -14.56
C MET A 1 -20.00 -34.18 -15.50
N ARG A 2 -19.41 -35.04 -16.34
CA ARG A 2 -18.59 -34.77 -17.56
C ARG A 2 -17.17 -34.22 -17.42
N GLN A 3 -16.27 -35.19 -17.57
CA GLN A 3 -14.94 -35.15 -18.18
C GLN A 3 -14.94 -34.45 -19.56
N ASN A 4 -13.81 -33.88 -20.01
CA ASN A 4 -12.82 -34.55 -20.89
C ASN A 4 -11.95 -33.55 -21.69
N ILE A 5 -10.65 -33.89 -21.75
CA ILE A 5 -9.72 -33.91 -22.91
C ILE A 5 -9.42 -32.60 -23.66
N GLY A 6 -8.13 -32.39 -23.95
CA GLY A 6 -7.76 -31.88 -25.27
C GLY A 6 -6.49 -31.06 -25.39
N SER A 7 -5.37 -31.76 -25.60
CA SER A 7 -4.09 -31.26 -26.11
C SER A 7 -4.19 -30.24 -27.25
N ARG A 8 -3.32 -29.22 -27.26
CA ARG A 8 -2.83 -28.62 -28.52
C ARG A 8 -1.44 -27.99 -28.37
N LYS A 9 -0.45 -28.68 -28.95
CA LYS A 9 0.80 -28.11 -29.45
C LYS A 9 0.49 -27.04 -30.50
N LYS A 10 1.12 -25.87 -30.41
CA LYS A 10 1.54 -25.08 -31.57
C LYS A 10 2.98 -24.62 -31.37
N ARG A 11 3.74 -24.75 -32.45
CA ARG A 11 5.15 -24.46 -32.64
C ARG A 11 5.26 -23.25 -33.58
N CYS A 12 6.42 -22.59 -33.56
CA CYS A 12 6.91 -21.50 -34.42
C CYS A 12 6.39 -20.09 -34.09
N SER A 13 7.19 -19.03 -34.11
CA SER A 13 8.64 -18.85 -34.29
C SER A 13 8.92 -17.34 -34.22
N THR A 14 10.15 -16.96 -33.78
CA THR A 14 10.91 -15.72 -34.15
C THR A 14 10.26 -14.37 -33.84
N THR A 15 10.90 -13.32 -33.31
CA THR A 15 12.28 -12.93 -32.99
C THR A 15 12.14 -11.52 -32.40
N PHE A 16 12.82 -11.19 -31.31
CA PHE A 16 13.60 -9.95 -31.21
C PHE A 16 14.56 -10.03 -30.02
N ARG A 17 15.83 -9.77 -30.33
CA ARG A 17 16.96 -9.59 -29.40
C ARG A 17 16.75 -8.30 -28.60
N ASP A 18 17.23 -8.31 -27.36
CA ASP A 18 18.32 -7.45 -26.86
C ASP A 18 18.50 -7.80 -25.37
N GLU A 19 19.56 -8.54 -25.05
CA GLU A 19 20.77 -8.04 -24.38
C GLU A 19 20.58 -7.74 -22.89
N ILE A 20 21.18 -8.58 -22.05
CA ILE A 20 22.08 -8.27 -20.91
C ILE A 20 22.19 -9.56 -20.06
N GLU A 21 23.32 -10.26 -20.18
CA GLU A 21 23.75 -11.30 -19.24
C GLU A 21 24.28 -10.67 -17.95
N PRO A 22 24.06 -11.30 -16.77
CA PRO A 22 24.97 -11.18 -15.65
C PRO A 22 25.74 -12.49 -15.45
N SER A 23 27.01 -12.43 -15.81
CA SER A 23 28.08 -13.30 -15.33
C SER A 23 28.30 -13.09 -13.83
N ARG A 24 28.15 -14.14 -13.01
CA ARG A 24 29.18 -14.61 -12.06
C ARG A 24 28.71 -15.83 -11.26
N ALA A 25 29.51 -16.89 -11.40
CA ALA A 25 29.48 -18.13 -10.63
C ALA A 25 29.81 -17.90 -9.13
N PRO A 26 29.42 -18.82 -8.23
CA PRO A 26 29.60 -18.69 -6.78
C PRO A 26 31.08 -18.86 -6.37
N PRO A 27 31.52 -18.29 -5.23
CA PRO A 27 32.88 -18.51 -4.77
C PRO A 27 33.04 -19.96 -4.33
N ARG A 28 33.92 -20.67 -5.04
CA ARG A 28 34.43 -21.97 -4.63
C ARG A 28 35.29 -21.80 -3.38
N ASP A 29 34.97 -22.64 -2.41
CA ASP A 29 35.82 -23.13 -1.34
C ASP A 29 37.31 -23.13 -1.71
N MET A 30 38.07 -22.24 -1.06
CA MET A 30 39.53 -22.20 -1.06
C MET A 30 40.06 -22.67 0.31
N SER A 31 39.46 -23.73 0.86
CA SER A 31 40.15 -24.59 1.82
C SER A 31 40.87 -25.68 1.05
N LYS A 32 42.19 -25.83 1.29
CA LYS A 32 43.09 -26.89 0.79
C LYS A 32 43.62 -26.72 -0.64
N ARG A 33 44.67 -25.90 -0.80
CA ARG A 33 45.88 -26.24 -1.59
C ARG A 33 46.96 -25.17 -1.42
N SER A 34 47.70 -25.28 -0.31
CA SER A 34 49.09 -24.86 -0.18
C SER A 34 49.70 -25.69 0.94
N ALA A 35 49.85 -26.99 0.67
CA ALA A 35 50.60 -27.92 1.49
C ALA A 35 51.69 -28.53 0.61
N LYS A 36 52.72 -27.73 0.32
CA LYS A 36 54.06 -28.24 0.04
C LYS A 36 55.04 -27.12 0.35
N VAL A 37 56.09 -27.48 1.10
CA VAL A 37 57.15 -26.64 1.67
C VAL A 37 56.84 -26.04 3.05
N ALA A 38 57.01 -26.86 4.09
CA ALA A 38 57.59 -26.49 5.39
C ALA A 38 57.60 -27.74 6.29
N ALA A 39 58.39 -28.74 5.92
CA ALA A 39 58.89 -29.73 6.89
C ALA A 39 60.32 -29.30 7.20
N GLY A 40 60.51 -28.67 8.35
CA GLY A 40 61.81 -28.21 8.82
C GLY A 40 61.65 -27.06 9.81
N THR A 41 62.19 -27.21 11.01
CA THR A 41 62.31 -26.22 12.10
C THR A 41 61.05 -25.98 12.93
N GLY A 42 60.51 -27.07 13.48
CA GLY A 42 59.66 -27.05 14.68
C GLY A 42 60.47 -27.44 15.91
N VAL A 43 61.52 -26.70 16.21
CA VAL A 43 62.26 -26.62 17.48
C VAL A 43 62.84 -25.19 17.49
N ASP A 44 62.92 -24.53 18.66
CA ASP A 44 63.56 -23.21 18.89
C ASP A 44 62.66 -21.96 19.05
N ILE A 45 61.48 -22.10 19.66
CA ILE A 45 60.84 -20.94 20.33
C ILE A 45 60.78 -21.12 21.85
N GLU A 46 60.76 -22.35 22.35
CA GLU A 46 60.83 -22.65 23.79
C GLU A 46 62.26 -22.56 24.37
N ILE A 47 63.29 -22.52 23.52
CA ILE A 47 64.70 -22.31 23.91
C ILE A 47 65.03 -20.80 23.96
N ALA A 48 64.36 -19.96 23.17
CA ALA A 48 64.58 -18.52 23.17
C ALA A 48 64.02 -17.83 24.44
N GLU A 49 62.94 -18.37 25.02
CA GLU A 49 62.35 -17.82 26.26
C GLU A 49 63.08 -18.30 27.53
N LYS A 50 63.73 -19.48 27.49
CA LYS A 50 64.62 -19.98 28.56
C LYS A 50 66.02 -19.36 28.54
N LEU A 51 66.47 -18.78 27.42
CA LEU A 51 67.75 -18.07 27.34
C LEU A 51 67.66 -16.59 27.73
N MET A 52 66.46 -16.00 27.72
CA MET A 52 66.23 -14.62 28.19
C MET A 52 66.04 -14.52 29.71
N THR A 53 65.66 -15.61 30.38
CA THR A 53 65.47 -15.66 31.85
C THR A 53 66.71 -16.13 32.62
N ALA A 54 67.79 -16.54 31.93
CA ALA A 54 69.08 -16.87 32.54
C ALA A 54 70.09 -15.70 32.57
N SER A 55 69.75 -14.56 31.95
CA SER A 55 70.61 -13.37 31.82
C SER A 55 70.40 -12.33 32.93
N GLU A 56 69.50 -12.56 33.88
CA GLU A 56 69.18 -11.63 34.98
C GLU A 56 69.49 -12.21 36.38
N GLY A 57 70.26 -13.32 36.44
CA GLY A 57 70.63 -14.01 37.69
C GLY A 57 72.10 -13.90 38.13
N GLU A 58 72.98 -13.27 37.36
CA GLU A 58 74.41 -13.17 37.68
C GLU A 58 74.90 -11.73 37.58
N ASN A 59 74.46 -10.88 38.51
CA ASN A 59 75.10 -9.59 38.78
C ASN A 59 74.90 -9.16 40.24
N GLN A 60 75.16 -10.07 41.18
CA GLN A 60 75.36 -9.76 42.60
C GLN A 60 76.36 -10.73 43.23
N ALA A 61 77.64 -10.65 42.85
CA ALA A 61 78.77 -11.07 43.68
C ALA A 61 80.10 -10.76 42.97
N GLN A 62 80.55 -9.50 43.03
CA GLN A 62 81.99 -9.13 43.06
C GLN A 62 82.15 -7.60 43.05
N THR A 63 81.73 -6.96 44.13
CA THR A 63 82.33 -5.71 44.58
C THR A 63 82.97 -5.99 45.93
N ASN A 64 84.19 -6.50 45.92
CA ASN A 64 85.11 -6.50 47.07
C ASN A 64 86.43 -7.14 46.62
N SER A 65 87.44 -6.32 46.30
CA SER A 65 88.82 -6.52 46.76
C SER A 65 89.78 -5.54 46.07
N SER A 66 90.45 -4.77 46.92
CA SER A 66 91.86 -4.35 46.83
C SER A 66 92.33 -3.70 45.53
N SER A 67 92.50 -2.38 45.51
CA SER A 67 93.79 -1.76 45.90
C SER A 67 95.00 -2.47 45.28
N SER A 68 95.42 -2.00 44.11
CA SER A 68 96.81 -2.14 43.68
C SER A 68 97.29 -0.78 43.19
N ASP A 69 97.79 -0.04 44.16
CA ASP A 69 98.77 1.03 43.98
C ASP A 69 99.90 0.56 43.06
N SER A 70 100.33 1.46 42.17
CA SER A 70 101.65 1.51 41.55
C SER A 70 102.02 0.28 40.69
N VAL A 71 102.58 0.44 39.49
CA VAL A 71 103.96 0.83 39.29
C VAL A 71 104.09 1.32 37.86
N LYS A 72 104.47 2.59 37.69
CA LYS A 72 104.95 3.14 36.42
C LYS A 72 106.21 2.36 35.99
N PRO A 73 106.37 1.98 34.71
CA PRO A 73 107.65 1.43 34.23
C PRO A 73 108.63 2.60 34.02
N LYS A 74 109.15 3.16 35.12
CA LYS A 74 110.23 4.16 35.11
C LYS A 74 111.48 3.74 35.88
N HIS A 75 111.58 2.49 36.34
CA HIS A 75 112.72 2.03 37.15
C HIS A 75 113.59 0.90 36.56
N LEU A 76 113.33 0.44 35.33
CA LEU A 76 114.15 -0.62 34.72
C LEU A 76 115.40 -0.11 33.98
N PHE A 77 115.51 1.19 33.69
CA PHE A 77 116.72 1.77 33.09
C PHE A 77 117.79 2.23 34.12
N ALA A 78 117.42 2.42 35.39
CA ALA A 78 118.35 2.90 36.43
C ALA A 78 119.21 1.78 37.08
N THR A 79 118.88 0.51 36.85
CA THR A 79 119.55 -0.62 37.53
C THR A 79 120.74 -1.17 36.73
N ILE A 80 120.87 -0.80 35.44
CA ILE A 80 122.00 -1.24 34.60
C ILE A 80 123.15 -0.22 34.63
N GLU A 81 122.89 1.08 34.84
CA GLU A 81 123.96 2.08 35.06
C GLU A 81 124.58 2.00 36.46
N SER A 82 123.85 1.51 37.48
CA SER A 82 124.37 1.37 38.85
C SER A 82 125.27 0.14 39.06
N SER A 83 125.27 -0.84 38.16
CA SER A 83 126.07 -2.08 38.27
C SER A 83 127.37 -2.05 37.45
N ALA A 84 127.56 -1.04 36.60
CA ALA A 84 128.82 -0.80 35.87
C ALA A 84 129.90 -0.09 36.72
N GLY A 85 129.55 0.42 37.90
CA GLY A 85 130.44 1.22 38.76
C GLY A 85 131.22 0.45 39.83
N HIS A 86 131.07 -0.88 39.95
CA HIS A 86 131.69 -1.68 41.03
C HIS A 86 132.46 -2.89 40.49
N ILE A 87 133.30 -2.68 39.47
CA ILE A 87 134.50 -3.50 39.31
C ILE A 87 135.60 -2.79 40.09
N ALA A 88 135.59 -3.00 41.42
CA ALA A 88 136.73 -2.67 42.24
C ALA A 88 137.92 -3.46 41.70
N PHE A 89 138.88 -2.75 41.11
CA PHE A 89 140.23 -3.24 40.85
C PHE A 89 140.86 -3.56 42.21
N ALA A 90 140.57 -4.74 42.75
CA ALA A 90 141.22 -5.27 43.93
C ALA A 90 142.69 -5.46 43.57
N GLY A 91 143.53 -4.63 44.22
CA GLY A 91 144.96 -4.45 44.01
C GLY A 91 145.72 -5.67 43.51
N MET A 92 146.22 -5.57 42.28
CA MET A 92 147.53 -6.11 41.95
C MET A 92 148.50 -4.93 41.99
N GLY A 93 148.85 -4.52 43.21
CA GLY A 93 150.00 -3.66 43.42
C GLY A 93 151.22 -4.43 42.93
N VAL A 94 151.73 -4.06 41.75
CA VAL A 94 153.05 -4.50 41.32
C VAL A 94 154.01 -3.86 42.32
N ASP A 95 154.55 -4.66 43.23
CA ASP A 95 155.47 -4.23 44.27
C ASP A 95 156.74 -3.71 43.57
N ILE A 96 156.86 -2.39 43.39
CA ILE A 96 158.03 -1.68 42.81
C ILE A 96 159.28 -1.86 43.71
N LYS A 97 159.23 -2.73 44.73
CA LYS A 97 160.38 -3.12 45.54
C LYS A 97 161.50 -3.81 44.77
N ILE A 98 161.25 -4.36 43.57
CA ILE A 98 162.30 -5.03 42.78
C ILE A 98 163.23 -3.99 42.11
N SER A 99 162.72 -2.87 41.58
CA SER A 99 163.58 -1.83 40.99
C SER A 99 164.39 -1.10 42.06
N GLU A 100 163.81 -0.86 43.24
CA GLU A 100 164.51 -0.31 44.41
C GLU A 100 165.61 -1.26 44.93
N LYS A 101 165.34 -2.57 45.01
CA LYS A 101 166.33 -3.58 45.39
C LYS A 101 167.45 -3.73 44.34
N LEU A 102 167.16 -3.60 43.05
CA LEU A 102 168.15 -3.66 41.97
C LEU A 102 169.07 -2.42 41.97
N MET A 103 168.51 -1.24 42.23
CA MET A 103 169.27 0.01 42.37
C MET A 103 170.13 0.01 43.63
N ALA A 104 169.65 -0.57 44.74
CA ALA A 104 170.44 -0.78 45.96
C ALA A 104 171.60 -1.78 45.75
N ALA A 105 171.34 -2.92 45.11
CA ALA A 105 172.38 -3.91 44.78
C ALA A 105 173.41 -3.36 43.78
N SER A 106 173.01 -2.55 42.81
CA SER A 106 173.94 -1.88 41.89
C SER A 106 174.82 -0.83 42.60
N LYS A 107 174.34 -0.25 43.71
CA LYS A 107 175.10 0.71 44.53
C LYS A 107 176.12 -0.01 45.43
N ASP A 108 175.77 -1.16 45.97
CA ASP A 108 176.66 -2.01 46.77
C ASP A 108 177.81 -2.63 45.94
N VAL A 109 177.56 -2.94 44.66
CA VAL A 109 178.58 -3.44 43.70
C VAL A 109 179.68 -2.41 43.42
N ASN A 110 179.37 -1.11 43.39
CA ASN A 110 180.36 -0.06 43.14
C ASN A 110 181.24 0.27 44.36
N GLN A 111 180.84 -0.10 45.58
CA GLN A 111 181.66 0.10 46.79
C GLN A 111 182.58 -1.10 47.11
N ALA A 112 182.32 -2.29 46.57
CA ALA A 112 183.11 -3.50 46.85
C ALA A 112 184.37 -3.68 45.97
N GLN A 113 184.60 -2.84 44.95
CA GLN A 113 185.77 -2.96 44.05
C GLN A 113 187.07 -2.31 44.55
N THR A 114 187.08 -1.69 45.74
CA THR A 114 188.30 -1.16 46.37
C THR A 114 188.65 -1.97 47.62
N SER A 115 189.50 -3.01 47.48
CA SER A 115 190.31 -3.74 48.51
C SER A 115 190.16 -5.28 48.45
N SER A 116 191.17 -5.93 47.85
CA SER A 116 191.65 -7.31 48.10
C SER A 116 190.68 -8.52 48.08
N SER A 117 190.77 -9.28 46.99
CA SER A 117 190.84 -10.75 46.86
C SER A 117 190.16 -11.66 47.91
N SER A 118 188.96 -12.14 47.60
CA SER A 118 188.43 -13.46 47.99
C SER A 118 187.42 -13.92 46.93
N SER A 119 187.60 -15.12 46.36
CA SER A 119 186.76 -15.70 45.30
C SER A 119 185.31 -16.00 45.70
N ASP A 120 184.97 -15.87 46.98
CA ASP A 120 183.63 -16.17 47.50
C ASP A 120 182.65 -14.99 47.42
N SER A 121 183.11 -13.75 47.31
CA SER A 121 182.23 -12.56 47.26
C SER A 121 181.59 -12.36 45.89
N ASP A 122 182.33 -12.57 44.80
CA ASP A 122 181.82 -12.42 43.43
C ASP A 122 180.80 -13.51 43.06
N ASN A 123 180.95 -14.71 43.65
CA ASN A 123 180.02 -15.82 43.46
C ASN A 123 178.69 -15.56 44.18
N ARG A 124 178.73 -14.91 45.35
CA ARG A 124 177.53 -14.54 46.13
C ARG A 124 176.71 -13.44 45.44
N VAL A 125 177.37 -12.43 44.89
CA VAL A 125 176.72 -11.33 44.16
C VAL A 125 176.11 -11.83 42.85
N SER A 126 176.81 -12.70 42.10
CA SER A 126 176.27 -13.32 40.88
C SER A 126 175.04 -14.17 41.15
N ASN A 127 175.02 -14.93 42.25
CA ASN A 127 173.87 -15.73 42.65
C ASN A 127 172.65 -14.86 43.05
N GLN A 128 172.87 -13.73 43.73
CA GLN A 128 171.80 -12.79 44.07
C GLN A 128 171.22 -12.09 42.83
N MET A 129 172.08 -11.68 41.90
CA MET A 129 171.69 -11.05 40.64
C MET A 129 170.93 -12.03 39.72
N TRP A 130 171.35 -13.29 39.69
CA TRP A 130 170.64 -14.34 38.96
C TRP A 130 169.24 -14.58 39.53
N GLY A 131 169.09 -14.60 40.87
CA GLY A 131 167.79 -14.72 41.53
C GLY A 131 166.83 -13.58 41.22
N LEU A 132 167.30 -12.32 41.26
CA LEU A 132 166.48 -11.15 40.89
C LEU A 132 166.11 -11.14 39.40
N LYS A 133 166.99 -11.64 38.53
CA LYS A 133 166.70 -11.77 37.09
C LYS A 133 165.61 -12.80 36.83
N GLU A 134 165.61 -13.90 37.59
CA GLU A 134 164.55 -14.91 37.50
C GLU A 134 163.22 -14.40 38.03
N GLU A 135 163.24 -13.65 39.14
CA GLU A 135 162.05 -12.99 39.69
C GLU A 135 161.48 -11.94 38.74
N LEU A 136 162.34 -11.16 38.07
CA LEU A 136 161.92 -10.22 37.03
C LEU A 136 161.30 -10.95 35.84
N ARG A 137 161.92 -12.02 35.34
CA ARG A 137 161.37 -12.85 34.25
C ARG A 137 160.00 -13.43 34.62
N PHE A 138 159.85 -13.91 35.85
CA PHE A 138 158.56 -14.40 36.35
C PHE A 138 157.50 -13.29 36.37
N LYS A 139 157.86 -12.10 36.83
CA LYS A 139 156.96 -10.94 36.84
C LYS A 139 156.62 -10.42 35.44
N GLU A 140 157.56 -10.48 34.50
CA GLU A 140 157.31 -10.17 33.08
C GLU A 140 156.34 -11.18 32.44
N ALA A 141 156.48 -12.47 32.75
CA ALA A 141 155.54 -13.50 32.30
C ALA A 141 154.14 -13.33 32.93
N GLU A 142 154.08 -12.99 34.21
CA GLU A 142 152.83 -12.68 34.93
C GLU A 142 152.13 -11.47 34.30
N LEU A 143 152.88 -10.40 33.98
CA LEU A 143 152.35 -9.22 33.27
C LEU A 143 151.87 -9.56 31.85
N ALA A 144 152.58 -10.43 31.12
CA ALA A 144 152.15 -10.88 29.79
C ALA A 144 150.83 -11.67 29.86
N MET A 145 150.68 -12.58 30.83
CA MET A 145 149.40 -13.29 31.05
C MET A 145 148.28 -12.34 31.44
N LEU A 146 148.55 -11.36 32.30
CA LEU A 146 147.57 -10.32 32.64
C LEU A 146 147.19 -9.49 31.41
N GLY A 147 148.15 -9.20 30.53
CA GLY A 147 147.92 -8.51 29.26
C GLY A 147 146.97 -9.27 28.32
N GLU A 148 147.20 -10.57 28.10
CA GLU A 148 146.28 -11.41 27.30
C GLU A 148 144.90 -11.50 27.96
N ARG A 149 144.84 -11.64 29.29
CA ARG A 149 143.56 -11.68 30.01
C ARG A 149 142.76 -10.37 29.88
N ILE A 150 143.44 -9.22 29.92
CA ILE A 150 142.83 -7.90 29.67
C ILE A 150 142.31 -7.82 28.23
N LYS A 151 143.05 -8.35 27.25
CA LYS A 151 142.64 -8.38 25.86
C LYS A 151 141.40 -9.26 25.65
N ASP A 152 141.36 -10.45 26.27
CA ASP A 152 140.18 -11.32 26.27
C ASP A 152 138.97 -10.59 26.86
N TYR A 153 139.13 -9.98 28.04
CA TYR A 153 138.07 -9.18 28.68
C TYR A 153 137.61 -8.01 27.80
N LYS A 154 138.53 -7.34 27.09
CA LYS A 154 138.19 -6.27 26.16
C LYS A 154 137.35 -6.79 24.99
N THR A 155 137.75 -7.91 24.38
CA THR A 155 136.94 -8.50 23.28
C THR A 155 135.58 -8.96 23.76
N GLU A 156 135.48 -9.47 24.98
CA GLU A 156 134.20 -9.91 25.57
C GLU A 156 133.30 -8.71 25.90
N LEU A 157 133.87 -7.61 26.39
CA LEU A 157 133.16 -6.36 26.59
C LEU A 157 132.62 -5.81 25.25
N GLU A 158 133.42 -5.85 24.18
CA GLU A 158 132.98 -5.43 22.85
C GLU A 158 131.85 -6.33 22.30
N ARG A 159 131.95 -7.66 22.49
CA ARG A 159 130.88 -8.62 22.12
C ARG A 159 129.58 -8.34 22.87
N THR A 160 129.65 -8.14 24.18
CA THR A 160 128.47 -7.85 25.01
C THR A 160 127.86 -6.49 24.67
N GLN A 161 128.68 -5.48 24.37
CA GLN A 161 128.21 -4.16 23.91
C GLN A 161 127.46 -4.25 22.58
N LEU A 162 127.99 -4.97 21.59
CA LEU A 162 127.30 -5.21 20.32
C LEU A 162 125.99 -5.99 20.52
N SER A 163 125.98 -7.00 21.40
CA SER A 163 124.76 -7.74 21.76
C SER A 163 123.71 -6.84 22.42
N LEU A 164 124.12 -5.96 23.34
CA LEU A 164 123.22 -4.99 23.97
C LEU A 164 122.65 -4.00 22.96
N GLN A 165 123.47 -3.48 22.04
CA GLN A 165 122.99 -2.62 20.94
C GLN A 165 121.97 -3.34 20.06
N GLY A 166 122.22 -4.61 19.71
CA GLY A 166 121.25 -5.44 18.98
C GLY A 166 119.92 -5.59 19.72
N ARG A 167 119.97 -5.86 21.03
CA ARG A 167 118.76 -5.95 21.88
C ARG A 167 118.02 -4.63 22.03
N GLN A 168 118.73 -3.50 22.05
CA GLN A 168 118.12 -2.16 22.09
C GLN A 168 117.33 -1.86 20.81
N VAL A 169 117.88 -2.20 19.64
CA VAL A 169 117.18 -2.05 18.35
C VAL A 169 115.96 -2.97 18.29
N GLU A 170 116.09 -4.24 18.70
CA GLU A 170 114.97 -5.19 18.74
C GLU A 170 113.85 -4.71 19.69
N LEU A 171 114.21 -4.14 20.84
CA LEU A 171 113.25 -3.57 21.77
C LEU A 171 112.49 -2.37 21.15
N ALA A 172 113.21 -1.45 20.50
CA ALA A 172 112.61 -0.30 19.82
C ALA A 172 111.68 -0.71 18.66
N GLU A 173 112.00 -1.79 17.94
CA GLU A 173 111.11 -2.38 16.94
C GLU A 173 109.85 -2.97 17.56
N LYS A 174 109.98 -3.73 18.67
CA LYS A 174 108.82 -4.27 19.39
C LYS A 174 107.93 -3.18 19.97
N GLU A 175 108.50 -2.09 20.48
CA GLU A 175 107.75 -0.93 20.97
C GLU A 175 106.95 -0.25 19.85
N ARG A 176 107.54 -0.07 18.66
CA ARG A 176 106.81 0.44 17.48
C ARG A 176 105.69 -0.49 17.04
N CYS A 177 105.96 -1.80 17.01
CA CYS A 177 104.93 -2.80 16.67
C CYS A 177 103.79 -2.80 17.70
N LEU A 178 104.11 -2.69 18.99
CA LEU A 178 103.12 -2.61 20.06
C LEU A 178 102.24 -1.36 19.91
N HIS A 179 102.85 -0.21 19.63
CA HIS A 179 102.10 1.03 19.41
C HIS A 179 101.15 0.92 18.20
N SER A 180 101.62 0.34 17.09
CA SER A 180 100.77 0.12 15.90
C SER A 180 99.58 -0.81 16.20
N VAL A 181 99.80 -1.84 17.02
CA VAL A 181 98.71 -2.74 17.45
C VAL A 181 97.74 -2.00 18.37
N GLU A 182 98.22 -1.18 19.31
CA GLU A 182 97.38 -0.35 20.18
C GLU A 182 96.49 0.59 19.35
N GLU A 183 97.05 1.26 18.34
CA GLU A 183 96.28 2.12 17.43
C GLU A 183 95.16 1.33 16.71
N LEU A 184 95.48 0.15 16.14
CA LEU A 184 94.47 -0.71 15.51
C LEU A 184 93.39 -1.18 16.48
N ILE A 185 93.75 -1.47 17.74
CA ILE A 185 92.79 -1.81 18.79
C ILE A 185 91.86 -0.62 19.07
N THR A 186 92.39 0.60 19.18
CA THR A 186 91.55 1.79 19.41
C THR A 186 90.62 2.06 18.22
N GLU A 187 91.10 1.93 16.99
CA GLU A 187 90.28 2.14 15.79
C GLU A 187 89.16 1.10 15.68
N THR A 188 89.46 -0.17 15.97
CA THR A 188 88.46 -1.24 15.96
C THR A 188 87.43 -1.08 17.07
N ASN A 189 87.84 -0.63 18.26
CA ASN A 189 86.92 -0.33 19.36
C ASN A 189 85.95 0.81 19.01
N LEU A 190 86.42 1.89 18.38
CA LEU A 190 85.56 2.98 17.92
C LEU A 190 84.53 2.47 16.89
N LYS A 191 84.97 1.65 15.93
CA LYS A 191 84.05 1.03 14.94
C LYS A 191 83.01 0.12 15.60
N LEU A 192 83.39 -0.61 16.65
CA LEU A 192 82.45 -1.44 17.41
C LEU A 192 81.43 -0.60 18.17
N GLU A 193 81.85 0.50 18.79
CA GLU A 193 80.95 1.44 19.49
C GLU A 193 79.94 2.08 18.53
N ASP A 194 80.38 2.52 17.35
CA ASP A 194 79.49 3.04 16.30
C ASP A 194 78.45 1.99 15.87
N ARG A 195 78.88 0.74 15.68
CA ARG A 195 77.97 -0.36 15.34
C ARG A 195 76.99 -0.65 16.48
N GLU A 196 77.44 -0.65 17.73
CA GLU A 196 76.58 -0.83 18.89
C GLU A 196 75.51 0.27 18.97
N ASN A 197 75.89 1.52 18.71
CA ASN A 197 74.96 2.66 18.66
C ASN A 197 73.95 2.51 17.52
N GLN A 198 74.38 2.04 16.35
CA GLN A 198 73.47 1.71 15.24
C GLN A 198 72.50 0.59 15.61
N TYR A 199 72.96 -0.49 16.25
CA TYR A 199 72.09 -1.57 16.73
C TYR A 199 71.09 -1.08 17.76
N LYS A 200 71.50 -0.23 18.71
CA LYS A 200 70.59 0.41 19.67
C LYS A 200 69.53 1.26 18.96
N ALA A 201 69.90 2.01 17.91
CA ALA A 201 68.95 2.80 17.13
C ALA A 201 67.93 1.92 16.38
N VAL A 202 68.39 0.87 15.70
CA VAL A 202 67.52 -0.09 15.00
C VAL A 202 66.61 -0.82 15.99
N ARG A 203 67.11 -1.21 17.16
CA ARG A 203 66.28 -1.85 18.21
C ARG A 203 65.14 -0.94 18.66
N ARG A 204 65.38 0.37 18.82
CA ARG A 204 64.34 1.33 19.18
C ARG A 204 63.28 1.47 18.09
N SER A 205 63.68 1.57 16.82
CA SER A 205 62.71 1.67 15.72
C SER A 205 61.87 0.40 15.55
N VAL A 206 62.48 -0.79 15.69
CA VAL A 206 61.76 -2.07 15.69
C VAL A 206 60.77 -2.15 16.86
N ALA A 207 61.17 -1.71 18.05
CA ALA A 207 60.28 -1.65 19.21
C ALA A 207 59.09 -0.71 18.97
N GLN A 208 59.32 0.46 18.36
CA GLN A 208 58.26 1.39 17.98
C GLN A 208 57.29 0.78 16.97
N ILE A 209 57.80 0.20 15.87
CA ILE A 209 56.98 -0.48 14.85
C ILE A 209 56.16 -1.60 15.49
N SER A 210 56.74 -2.34 16.45
CA SER A 210 56.02 -3.41 17.17
C SER A 210 54.85 -2.87 18.00
N VAL A 211 55.00 -1.69 18.61
CA VAL A 211 53.89 -1.02 19.33
C VAL A 211 52.80 -0.59 18.34
N GLU A 212 53.18 0.03 17.22
CA GLU A 212 52.25 0.48 16.19
C GLU A 212 51.48 -0.71 15.59
N LEU A 213 52.16 -1.82 15.32
CA LEU A 213 51.55 -3.05 14.81
C LEU A 213 50.53 -3.65 15.80
N ARG A 214 50.85 -3.69 17.10
CA ARG A 214 49.88 -4.09 18.14
C ARG A 214 48.67 -3.16 18.22
N SER A 215 48.85 -1.85 18.01
CA SER A 215 47.74 -0.91 17.96
C SER A 215 46.85 -1.18 16.75
N ASN A 216 47.45 -1.37 15.58
CA ASN A 216 46.72 -1.68 14.35
C ASN A 216 45.98 -3.01 14.41
N GLU A 217 46.57 -4.04 15.03
CA GLU A 217 45.92 -5.33 15.29
C GLU A 217 44.65 -5.16 16.13
N LYS A 218 44.72 -4.41 17.23
CA LYS A 218 43.53 -4.08 18.04
C LYS A 218 42.47 -3.30 17.26
N HIS A 219 42.87 -2.39 16.37
CA HIS A 219 41.93 -1.68 15.51
C HIS A 219 41.25 -2.62 14.52
N LEU A 220 42.00 -3.55 13.91
CA LEU A 220 41.45 -4.57 13.02
C LEU A 220 40.45 -5.46 13.76
N GLU A 221 40.79 -5.97 14.94
CA GLU A 221 39.85 -6.75 15.78
C GLU A 221 38.56 -5.97 16.09
N SER A 222 38.67 -4.66 16.31
CA SER A 222 37.51 -3.80 16.54
C SER A 222 36.64 -3.61 15.31
N LEU A 223 37.26 -3.44 14.14
CA LEU A 223 36.54 -3.36 12.87
C LEU A 223 35.86 -4.70 12.55
N GLU A 224 36.54 -5.83 12.77
CA GLU A 224 35.96 -7.16 12.59
C GLU A 224 34.76 -7.42 13.49
N ARG A 225 34.80 -6.96 14.75
CA ARG A 225 33.63 -6.98 15.65
C ARG A 225 32.49 -6.13 15.07
N SER A 226 32.76 -4.90 14.65
CA SER A 226 31.75 -4.00 14.07
C SER A 226 31.12 -4.58 12.80
N ILE A 227 31.91 -5.23 11.94
CA ILE A 227 31.41 -5.89 10.73
C ILE A 227 30.50 -7.07 11.10
N ARG A 228 30.89 -7.90 12.07
CA ARG A 228 30.04 -9.01 12.57
C ARG A 228 28.70 -8.51 13.10
N ASP A 229 28.72 -7.44 13.90
CA ASP A 229 27.50 -6.83 14.43
C ASP A 229 26.61 -6.28 13.30
N SER A 230 27.21 -5.64 12.29
CA SER A 230 26.50 -5.15 11.11
C SER A 230 25.85 -6.30 10.34
N MET A 231 26.56 -7.41 10.12
CA MET A 231 26.01 -8.59 9.43
C MET A 231 24.87 -9.23 10.24
N ALA A 232 24.93 -9.25 11.57
CA ALA A 232 23.84 -9.73 12.41
C ALA A 232 22.60 -8.83 12.28
N LYS A 233 22.79 -7.51 12.27
CA LYS A 233 21.71 -6.54 12.03
C LYS A 233 21.10 -6.68 10.63
N GLU A 234 21.92 -6.89 9.61
CA GLU A 234 21.45 -7.11 8.24
C GLU A 234 20.57 -8.37 8.12
N LYS A 235 20.98 -9.47 8.78
CA LYS A 235 20.15 -10.67 8.87
C LYS A 235 18.82 -10.41 9.59
N ALA A 236 18.84 -9.68 10.71
CA ALA A 236 17.60 -9.32 11.42
C ALA A 236 16.67 -8.44 10.55
N LEU A 237 17.23 -7.48 9.82
CA LEU A 237 16.49 -6.65 8.86
C LEU A 237 15.86 -7.47 7.75
N TYR A 238 16.54 -8.53 7.27
CA TYR A 238 15.96 -9.45 6.28
C TYR A 238 14.68 -10.12 6.80
N TYR A 239 14.69 -10.66 8.03
CA TYR A 239 13.50 -11.29 8.62
C TYR A 239 12.36 -10.30 8.83
N VAL A 240 12.65 -9.12 9.39
CA VAL A 240 11.64 -8.07 9.59
C VAL A 240 11.06 -7.61 8.24
N ASN A 241 11.88 -7.51 7.20
CA ASN A 241 11.42 -7.15 5.87
C ASN A 241 10.53 -8.24 5.24
N ASP A 242 10.79 -9.52 5.53
CA ASP A 242 9.93 -10.62 5.10
C ASP A 242 8.56 -10.59 5.79
N GLU A 243 8.54 -10.40 7.12
CA GLU A 243 7.30 -10.21 7.88
C GLU A 243 6.54 -8.96 7.40
N MET A 244 7.25 -7.88 7.08
CA MET A 244 6.65 -6.65 6.54
C MET A 244 6.00 -6.91 5.17
N LYS A 245 6.61 -7.72 4.30
CA LYS A 245 5.99 -8.10 3.01
C LYS A 245 4.68 -8.87 3.22
N GLU A 246 4.65 -9.80 4.16
CA GLU A 246 3.43 -10.53 4.51
C GLU A 246 2.34 -9.57 5.02
N CYS A 247 2.69 -8.66 5.93
CA CYS A 247 1.78 -7.62 6.41
C CYS A 247 1.23 -6.75 5.27
N CYS A 248 2.07 -6.36 4.31
CA CYS A 248 1.65 -5.59 3.14
C CYS A 248 0.64 -6.39 2.29
N GLN A 249 0.87 -7.68 2.07
CA GLN A 249 -0.09 -8.53 1.35
C GLN A 249 -1.44 -8.58 2.06
N ILE A 250 -1.46 -8.75 3.39
CA ILE A 250 -2.68 -8.73 4.21
C ILE A 250 -3.40 -7.38 4.09
N LEU A 251 -2.68 -6.27 4.20
CA LEU A 251 -3.26 -4.93 4.07
C LEU A 251 -3.89 -4.71 2.69
N THR A 252 -3.22 -5.10 1.61
CA THR A 252 -3.79 -4.98 0.26
C THR A 252 -5.02 -5.86 0.06
N PHE A 253 -5.10 -7.00 0.75
CA PHE A 253 -6.31 -7.84 0.77
C PHE A 253 -7.46 -7.14 1.50
N LYS A 254 -7.20 -6.62 2.70
CA LYS A 254 -8.20 -5.86 3.47
C LYS A 254 -8.68 -4.61 2.74
N GLU A 255 -7.81 -3.92 2.03
CA GLU A 255 -8.17 -2.77 1.21
C GLU A 255 -9.17 -3.15 0.09
N ARG A 256 -8.98 -4.32 -0.55
CA ARG A 256 -9.91 -4.86 -1.54
C ARG A 256 -11.26 -5.20 -0.92
N GLU A 257 -11.28 -5.90 0.23
CA GLU A 257 -12.53 -6.20 0.95
C GLU A 257 -13.31 -4.92 1.30
N LEU A 258 -12.62 -3.89 1.80
CA LEU A 258 -13.24 -2.60 2.11
C LEU A 258 -13.79 -1.90 0.86
N LYS A 259 -13.09 -1.99 -0.28
CA LYS A 259 -13.57 -1.44 -1.55
C LYS A 259 -14.87 -2.10 -1.99
N ASP A 260 -15.01 -3.41 -1.81
CA ASP A 260 -16.23 -4.14 -2.18
C ASP A 260 -17.38 -3.86 -1.21
N ILE A 261 -17.12 -3.82 0.10
CA ILE A 261 -18.10 -3.38 1.11
C ILE A 261 -18.62 -1.97 0.77
N ARG A 262 -17.72 -1.04 0.41
CA ARG A 262 -18.09 0.31 0.00
C ARG A 262 -19.05 0.31 -1.19
N LYS A 263 -18.79 -0.50 -2.23
CA LYS A 263 -19.69 -0.62 -3.39
C LYS A 263 -21.06 -1.16 -2.97
N THR A 264 -21.12 -2.14 -2.08
CA THR A 264 -22.38 -2.69 -1.57
C THR A 264 -23.19 -1.66 -0.80
N ILE A 265 -22.54 -0.87 0.07
CA ILE A 265 -23.19 0.21 0.80
C ILE A 265 -23.74 1.26 -0.17
N GLU A 266 -22.95 1.67 -1.16
CA GLU A 266 -23.36 2.63 -2.18
C GLU A 266 -24.59 2.15 -2.96
N ALA A 267 -24.62 0.88 -3.36
CA ALA A 267 -25.78 0.28 -4.01
C ALA A 267 -27.02 0.29 -3.10
N LYS A 268 -26.87 -0.04 -1.82
CA LYS A 268 -27.97 0.02 -0.85
C LYS A 268 -28.49 1.44 -0.63
N ASN A 269 -27.59 2.44 -0.57
CA ASN A 269 -27.98 3.85 -0.43
C ASN A 269 -28.81 4.31 -1.63
N LYS A 270 -28.42 3.98 -2.86
CA LYS A 270 -29.23 4.27 -4.06
C LYS A 270 -30.63 3.66 -3.98
N VAL A 271 -30.76 2.42 -3.48
CA VAL A 271 -32.06 1.78 -3.26
C VAL A 271 -32.87 2.51 -2.20
N LEU A 272 -32.24 2.92 -1.10
CA LEU A 272 -32.90 3.71 -0.05
C LEU A 272 -33.39 5.06 -0.57
N ASP A 273 -32.62 5.75 -1.42
CA ASP A 273 -33.04 7.00 -2.05
C ASP A 273 -34.31 6.84 -2.90
N VAL A 274 -34.38 5.77 -3.70
CA VAL A 274 -35.59 5.46 -4.47
C VAL A 274 -36.78 5.19 -3.54
N LYS A 275 -36.58 4.37 -2.49
CA LYS A 275 -37.63 4.10 -1.49
C LYS A 275 -38.10 5.38 -0.79
N TRP A 276 -37.18 6.28 -0.46
CA TRP A 276 -37.50 7.54 0.19
C TRP A 276 -38.33 8.46 -0.72
N LYS A 277 -37.98 8.54 -2.00
CA LYS A 277 -38.76 9.28 -3.01
C LYS A 277 -40.18 8.72 -3.15
N LEU A 278 -40.32 7.39 -3.24
CA LEU A 278 -41.64 6.74 -3.30
C LEU A 278 -42.47 7.01 -2.04
N LEU A 279 -41.85 6.94 -0.86
CA LEU A 279 -42.51 7.27 0.40
C LEU A 279 -43.04 8.71 0.42
N LYS A 280 -42.25 9.66 -0.10
CA LYS A 280 -42.67 11.05 -0.24
C LYS A 280 -43.87 11.20 -1.17
N GLU A 281 -43.87 10.51 -2.30
CA GLU A 281 -44.98 10.53 -3.26
C GLU A 281 -46.25 9.88 -2.69
N ILE A 282 -46.13 8.72 -2.05
CA ILE A 282 -47.24 8.07 -1.34
C ILE A 282 -47.80 9.00 -0.27
N LYS A 283 -46.94 9.66 0.52
CA LYS A 283 -47.36 10.64 1.52
C LYS A 283 -48.17 11.78 0.90
N SER A 284 -47.75 12.32 -0.25
CA SER A 284 -48.53 13.34 -0.96
C SER A 284 -49.86 12.83 -1.51
N LYS A 285 -49.90 11.60 -2.05
CA LYS A 285 -51.14 10.98 -2.53
C LYS A 285 -52.13 10.75 -1.39
N ILE A 286 -51.64 10.24 -0.25
CA ILE A 286 -52.47 10.09 0.95
C ILE A 286 -53.05 11.44 1.36
N ALA A 287 -52.25 12.51 1.45
CA ALA A 287 -52.73 13.84 1.80
C ALA A 287 -53.89 14.30 0.89
N LEU A 288 -53.70 14.21 -0.43
CA LEU A 288 -54.74 14.53 -1.42
C LEU A 288 -56.01 13.70 -1.22
N THR A 289 -55.89 12.37 -1.07
CA THR A 289 -57.07 11.51 -0.81
C THR A 289 -57.74 11.83 0.52
N THR A 290 -56.99 12.30 1.51
CA THR A 290 -57.54 12.67 2.82
C THR A 290 -58.35 13.97 2.70
N GLU A 291 -57.88 14.92 1.89
CA GLU A 291 -58.59 16.17 1.58
C GLU A 291 -59.84 15.92 0.71
N GLU A 292 -59.74 15.06 -0.31
CA GLU A 292 -60.89 14.62 -1.10
C GLU A 292 -61.93 13.87 -0.28
N LEU A 293 -61.51 13.04 0.68
CA LEU A 293 -62.43 12.38 1.60
C LEU A 293 -63.14 13.39 2.51
N LYS A 294 -62.42 14.38 3.04
CA LYS A 294 -63.02 15.46 3.84
C LYS A 294 -64.06 16.25 3.05
N SER A 295 -63.76 16.63 1.80
CA SER A 295 -64.72 17.36 0.98
C SER A 295 -65.94 16.51 0.61
N LYS A 296 -65.76 15.22 0.29
CA LYS A 296 -66.88 14.29 0.07
C LYS A 296 -67.70 14.06 1.33
N GLU A 297 -67.09 14.01 2.49
CA GLU A 297 -67.80 13.90 3.77
C GLU A 297 -68.63 15.15 4.06
N GLU A 298 -68.11 16.35 3.78
CA GLU A 298 -68.89 17.59 3.85
C GLU A 298 -70.06 17.62 2.86
N HIS A 299 -69.82 17.19 1.62
CA HIS A 299 -70.90 17.03 0.62
C HIS A 299 -71.94 16.00 1.06
N LEU A 300 -71.52 14.88 1.68
CA LEU A 300 -72.42 13.88 2.22
C LEU A 300 -73.29 14.48 3.32
N LYS A 301 -72.71 15.20 4.28
CA LYS A 301 -73.46 15.92 5.34
C LYS A 301 -74.46 16.90 4.75
N HIS A 302 -74.08 17.66 3.72
CA HIS A 302 -75.00 18.56 3.03
C HIS A 302 -76.15 17.80 2.33
N VAL A 303 -75.84 16.69 1.65
CA VAL A 303 -76.85 15.86 1.01
C VAL A 303 -77.78 15.27 2.06
N GLU A 304 -77.26 14.73 3.16
CA GLU A 304 -78.03 14.24 4.30
C GLU A 304 -78.96 15.34 4.85
N ASP A 305 -78.45 16.53 5.13
CA ASP A 305 -79.25 17.68 5.60
C ASP A 305 -80.35 18.05 4.61
N SER A 306 -80.02 18.08 3.31
CA SER A 306 -80.98 18.37 2.25
C SER A 306 -82.02 17.26 2.09
N THR A 307 -81.65 16.00 2.32
CA THR A 307 -82.54 14.84 2.29
C THR A 307 -83.48 14.89 3.47
N VAL A 308 -82.99 15.13 4.69
CA VAL A 308 -83.84 15.35 5.89
C VAL A 308 -84.77 16.55 5.67
N LYS A 309 -84.32 17.59 4.96
CA LYS A 309 -85.17 18.74 4.57
C LYS A 309 -86.26 18.34 3.59
N LEU A 310 -85.94 17.53 2.58
CA LEU A 310 -86.92 16.98 1.65
C LEU A 310 -87.85 15.97 2.33
N GLU A 311 -87.38 15.16 3.28
CA GLU A 311 -88.21 14.27 4.08
C GLU A 311 -89.16 15.05 4.98
N ARG A 312 -88.75 16.18 5.57
CA ARG A 312 -89.67 17.09 6.27
C ARG A 312 -90.72 17.64 5.31
N LYS A 313 -90.32 18.06 4.11
CA LYS A 313 -91.27 18.52 3.07
C LYS A 313 -92.16 17.39 2.58
N LEU A 314 -91.66 16.18 2.42
CA LEU A 314 -92.42 15.00 2.03
C LEU A 314 -93.39 14.62 3.13
N LYS A 315 -93.00 14.68 4.41
CA LYS A 315 -93.92 14.57 5.54
C LYS A 315 -94.95 15.68 5.56
N GLN A 316 -94.64 16.87 5.04
CA GLN A 316 -95.59 17.98 4.88
C GLN A 316 -96.56 17.77 3.70
N TYR A 317 -96.07 17.25 2.57
CA TYR A 317 -96.90 16.87 1.41
C TYR A 317 -97.70 15.59 1.67
N GLN A 318 -97.14 14.65 2.42
CA GLN A 318 -97.83 13.51 2.98
C GLN A 318 -98.78 14.01 4.06
N ALA A 319 -98.51 15.03 4.87
CA ALA A 319 -99.56 15.63 5.70
C ALA A 319 -100.68 16.29 4.87
N PHE A 320 -100.42 16.67 3.62
CA PHE A 320 -101.43 17.16 2.67
C PHE A 320 -102.16 16.03 1.90
N GLY A 321 -101.55 14.84 1.77
CA GLY A 321 -102.10 13.69 1.03
C GLY A 321 -102.51 12.48 1.89
N THR A 322 -102.02 12.38 3.12
CA THR A 322 -102.37 11.37 4.14
C THR A 322 -103.48 11.84 5.06
N ASP A 323 -103.84 13.14 5.00
CA ASP A 323 -105.18 13.60 5.39
C ASP A 323 -106.27 13.04 4.45
N LEU A 324 -105.89 12.44 3.31
CA LEU A 324 -106.80 11.85 2.32
C LEU A 324 -106.74 10.31 2.22
N LEU A 325 -105.80 9.62 2.88
CA LEU A 325 -105.61 8.16 2.71
C LEU A 325 -105.65 7.34 4.00
N LEU A 326 -105.84 7.96 5.16
CA LEU A 326 -106.04 7.25 6.44
C LEU A 326 -107.50 7.12 6.86
N ASP A 327 -108.46 7.57 6.04
CA ASP A 327 -109.90 7.51 6.38
C ASP A 327 -110.80 6.93 5.27
N ALA A 328 -110.26 6.25 4.26
CA ALA A 328 -111.07 5.51 3.28
C ALA A 328 -111.49 4.15 3.85
N GLY A 329 -112.41 4.18 4.81
CA GLY A 329 -112.85 3.02 5.59
C GLY A 329 -113.89 2.13 4.91
N ASN A 330 -114.39 2.45 3.71
CA ASN A 330 -115.32 1.56 3.01
C ASN A 330 -115.38 1.79 1.48
N ALA A 331 -115.97 0.83 0.77
CA ALA A 331 -116.16 0.84 -0.69
C ALA A 331 -116.91 2.08 -1.22
N ARG A 332 -117.61 2.82 -0.35
CA ARG A 332 -118.41 4.01 -0.70
C ARG A 332 -117.56 5.27 -0.82
N ASP A 333 -116.52 5.38 0.00
CA ASP A 333 -115.55 6.47 -0.07
C ASP A 333 -114.67 6.33 -1.33
N LEU A 334 -114.34 5.09 -1.70
CA LEU A 334 -113.70 4.78 -2.98
C LEU A 334 -114.64 5.12 -4.16
N GLN A 335 -115.95 4.92 -4.01
CA GLN A 335 -116.96 5.32 -5.00
C GLN A 335 -117.10 6.84 -5.13
N LEU A 336 -116.96 7.59 -4.04
CA LEU A 336 -116.96 9.07 -4.03
C LEU A 336 -115.68 9.64 -4.64
N LEU A 337 -114.51 9.07 -4.34
CA LEU A 337 -113.24 9.46 -4.96
C LEU A 337 -113.23 9.14 -6.46
N LEU A 338 -113.72 7.96 -6.85
CA LEU A 338 -113.88 7.60 -8.25
C LEU A 338 -114.90 8.53 -8.93
N GLY A 339 -116.02 8.82 -8.25
CA GLY A 339 -117.04 9.76 -8.71
C GLY A 339 -116.54 11.20 -8.84
N GLU A 340 -115.66 11.67 -7.95
CA GLU A 340 -115.00 12.96 -8.07
C GLU A 340 -114.03 13.00 -9.24
N HIS A 341 -113.25 11.94 -9.45
CA HIS A 341 -112.36 11.85 -10.60
C HIS A 341 -113.14 11.79 -11.92
N ILE A 342 -114.25 11.05 -11.96
CA ILE A 342 -115.18 11.02 -13.11
C ILE A 342 -115.76 12.42 -13.33
N ARG A 343 -116.28 13.10 -12.29
CA ARG A 343 -116.79 14.48 -12.41
C ARG A 343 -115.73 15.49 -12.85
N LYS A 344 -114.52 15.41 -12.29
CA LYS A 344 -113.39 16.28 -12.69
C LYS A 344 -113.05 16.03 -14.15
N ASN A 345 -113.10 14.78 -14.60
CA ASN A 345 -112.93 14.42 -16.00
C ASN A 345 -114.09 14.96 -16.85
N ASP A 346 -115.35 14.80 -16.45
CA ASP A 346 -116.51 15.36 -17.18
C ASP A 346 -116.42 16.89 -17.31
N ILE A 347 -115.98 17.59 -16.26
CA ILE A 347 -115.75 19.05 -16.30
C ILE A 347 -114.59 19.40 -17.23
N LEU A 348 -113.51 18.61 -17.21
CA LEU A 348 -112.38 18.81 -18.13
C LEU A 348 -112.79 18.53 -19.57
N GLN A 349 -113.53 17.46 -19.84
CA GLN A 349 -114.09 17.13 -21.14
C GLN A 349 -115.00 18.25 -21.61
N SER A 350 -115.96 18.71 -20.80
CA SER A 350 -116.85 19.82 -21.17
C SER A 350 -116.07 21.10 -21.47
N LYS A 351 -115.00 21.36 -20.74
CA LYS A 351 -114.12 22.52 -20.97
C LYS A 351 -113.35 22.36 -22.28
N ILE A 352 -112.82 21.19 -22.58
CA ILE A 352 -112.15 20.89 -23.85
C ILE A 352 -113.14 21.01 -25.01
N SER A 353 -114.35 20.43 -24.92
CA SER A 353 -115.39 20.58 -25.94
C SER A 353 -115.74 22.06 -26.14
N SER A 354 -115.88 22.84 -25.05
CA SER A 354 -116.16 24.28 -25.14
C SER A 354 -115.04 25.07 -25.82
N VAL A 355 -113.78 24.69 -25.62
CA VAL A 355 -112.63 25.32 -26.27
C VAL A 355 -112.62 25.02 -27.76
N ILE A 356 -112.96 23.78 -28.15
CA ILE A 356 -113.02 23.39 -29.57
C ILE A 356 -114.21 24.07 -30.27
N GLN A 357 -115.40 24.10 -29.65
CA GLN A 357 -116.60 24.73 -30.20
C GLN A 357 -116.44 26.24 -30.41
N ASN A 358 -115.78 26.92 -29.49
CA ASN A 358 -115.57 28.37 -29.57
C ASN A 358 -114.32 28.77 -30.37
N SER A 359 -113.59 27.80 -30.92
CA SER A 359 -112.44 28.07 -31.78
C SER A 359 -112.90 28.59 -33.15
N ILE A 360 -112.15 29.53 -33.72
CA ILE A 360 -112.43 30.10 -35.05
C ILE A 360 -112.21 29.06 -36.16
N GLU A 361 -111.21 28.18 -36.00
CA GLU A 361 -110.92 27.07 -36.93
C GLU A 361 -110.78 25.75 -36.15
N PRO A 362 -111.89 25.13 -35.69
CA PRO A 362 -111.86 23.95 -34.81
C PRO A 362 -111.10 22.75 -35.41
N ALA A 363 -111.33 22.48 -36.70
CA ALA A 363 -110.68 21.38 -37.43
C ALA A 363 -109.15 21.58 -37.53
N LYS A 364 -108.70 22.81 -37.74
CA LYS A 364 -107.27 23.14 -37.84
C LYS A 364 -106.56 23.06 -36.49
N LEU A 365 -107.21 23.54 -35.42
CA LEU A 365 -106.69 23.44 -34.05
C LEU A 365 -106.48 21.98 -33.64
N VAL A 366 -107.48 21.12 -33.88
CA VAL A 366 -107.37 19.69 -33.60
C VAL A 366 -106.30 19.05 -34.48
N LEU A 367 -106.24 19.39 -35.77
CA LEU A 367 -105.21 18.86 -36.68
C LEU A 367 -103.78 19.21 -36.23
N GLN A 368 -103.54 20.43 -35.75
CA GLN A 368 -102.24 20.83 -35.21
C GLN A 368 -101.85 20.02 -33.97
N ALA A 369 -102.82 19.68 -33.11
CA ALA A 369 -102.59 18.83 -31.95
C ALA A 369 -102.23 17.39 -32.34
N MET A 370 -102.60 16.92 -33.54
CA MET A 370 -102.27 15.58 -34.02
C MET A 370 -100.78 15.38 -34.29
N ASN A 371 -99.99 16.44 -34.41
CA ASN A 371 -98.53 16.33 -34.58
C ASN A 371 -97.84 15.61 -33.41
N GLY A 372 -98.42 15.64 -32.21
CA GLY A 372 -97.90 14.92 -31.03
C GLY A 372 -98.17 13.41 -31.04
N PHE A 373 -99.06 12.92 -31.90
CA PHE A 373 -99.50 11.51 -31.90
C PHE A 373 -98.38 10.53 -32.26
N HIS A 374 -97.46 10.97 -33.12
CA HIS A 374 -96.25 10.25 -33.50
C HIS A 374 -95.03 11.17 -33.39
N PRO A 375 -94.33 11.17 -32.25
CA PRO A 375 -93.11 11.95 -32.08
C PRO A 375 -92.02 11.57 -33.10
N PRO A 376 -91.14 12.51 -33.51
CA PRO A 376 -90.04 12.22 -34.44
C PRO A 376 -89.08 11.15 -33.91
N ALA A 377 -88.60 10.28 -34.79
CA ALA A 377 -87.78 9.10 -34.44
C ALA A 377 -86.43 9.41 -33.74
N SER A 378 -86.00 10.67 -33.67
CA SER A 378 -84.75 11.10 -33.03
C SER A 378 -84.87 11.35 -31.52
N GLN A 379 -86.08 11.28 -30.94
CA GLN A 379 -86.33 11.60 -29.54
C GLN A 379 -86.91 10.37 -28.83
N ASN A 380 -86.06 9.37 -28.58
CA ASN A 380 -86.52 8.09 -28.05
C ASN A 380 -85.50 7.51 -27.08
N ARG A 381 -85.67 7.78 -25.78
CA ARG A 381 -85.36 6.85 -24.68
C ARG A 381 -86.19 7.25 -23.45
N ASP A 382 -87.04 6.33 -23.00
CA ASP A 382 -87.71 6.28 -21.68
C ASP A 382 -89.09 6.96 -21.48
N VAL A 383 -89.96 6.97 -22.51
CA VAL A 383 -91.24 7.73 -22.48
C VAL A 383 -92.47 6.90 -22.94
N ASP A 384 -92.46 5.57 -22.81
CA ASP A 384 -93.57 4.74 -23.33
C ASP A 384 -94.91 5.01 -22.58
N TYR A 385 -94.84 5.41 -21.32
CA TYR A 385 -96.03 5.78 -20.53
C TYR A 385 -96.66 7.10 -20.99
N ASP A 386 -95.86 8.13 -21.25
CA ASP A 386 -96.34 9.47 -21.66
C ASP A 386 -96.83 9.48 -23.11
N LEU A 387 -96.21 8.65 -23.98
CA LEU A 387 -96.69 8.43 -25.35
C LEU A 387 -98.10 7.82 -25.37
N SER A 388 -98.42 6.91 -24.44
CA SER A 388 -99.77 6.33 -24.33
C SER A 388 -100.83 7.36 -23.93
N VAL A 389 -100.49 8.28 -23.01
CA VAL A 389 -101.34 9.38 -22.56
C VAL A 389 -101.53 10.41 -23.67
N THR A 390 -100.45 10.76 -24.37
CA THR A 390 -100.48 11.67 -25.53
C THR A 390 -101.37 11.13 -26.64
N ARG A 391 -101.22 9.85 -27.02
CA ARG A 391 -102.05 9.22 -28.05
C ARG A 391 -103.53 9.19 -27.66
N ARG A 392 -103.85 8.85 -26.41
CA ARG A 392 -105.23 8.89 -25.90
C ARG A 392 -105.81 10.31 -25.92
N SER A 393 -105.01 11.31 -25.57
CA SER A 393 -105.43 12.72 -25.61
C SER A 393 -105.76 13.16 -27.04
N CYS A 394 -104.95 12.78 -28.02
CA CYS A 394 -105.24 13.05 -29.44
C CYS A 394 -106.52 12.34 -29.93
N ILE A 395 -106.71 11.07 -29.57
CA ILE A 395 -107.91 10.28 -29.87
C ILE A 395 -109.15 11.01 -29.31
N THR A 396 -109.12 11.42 -28.05
CA THR A 396 -110.22 12.18 -27.43
C THR A 396 -110.47 13.54 -28.10
N LEU A 397 -109.44 14.23 -28.59
CA LEU A 397 -109.63 15.48 -29.35
C LEU A 397 -110.30 15.22 -30.72
N LEU A 398 -110.00 14.10 -31.38
CA LEU A 398 -110.65 13.68 -32.62
C LEU A 398 -112.11 13.26 -32.38
N GLU A 399 -112.42 12.65 -31.23
CA GLU A 399 -113.79 12.34 -30.78
C GLU A 399 -114.63 13.61 -30.66
N HIS A 400 -114.10 14.62 -29.96
CA HIS A 400 -114.80 15.90 -29.82
C HIS A 400 -115.02 16.59 -31.16
N LEU A 401 -114.07 16.49 -32.10
CA LEU A 401 -114.25 17.03 -33.44
C LEU A 401 -115.35 16.28 -34.22
N LEU A 402 -115.43 14.95 -34.06
CA LEU A 402 -116.50 14.12 -34.61
C LEU A 402 -117.88 14.44 -34.03
N GLU A 403 -117.95 14.81 -32.75
CA GLU A 403 -119.21 15.23 -32.12
C GLU A 403 -119.66 16.62 -32.61
N ILE A 404 -118.72 17.55 -32.77
CA ILE A 404 -119.02 18.95 -33.15
C ILE A 404 -119.31 19.08 -34.67
N ARG A 405 -118.72 18.22 -35.51
CA ARG A 405 -118.83 18.19 -36.98
C ARG A 405 -118.77 19.59 -37.63
N PRO A 406 -117.69 20.37 -37.39
CA PRO A 406 -117.55 21.70 -37.98
C PRO A 406 -117.37 21.63 -39.50
N TRP A 407 -117.64 22.73 -40.22
CA TRP A 407 -117.30 22.83 -41.64
C TRP A 407 -115.77 22.77 -41.81
N ILE A 408 -115.28 21.78 -42.56
CA ILE A 408 -113.85 21.59 -42.84
C ILE A 408 -113.53 22.10 -44.24
N THR A 409 -112.66 23.10 -44.33
CA THR A 409 -112.16 23.65 -45.60
C THR A 409 -111.27 22.64 -46.33
N ASP A 410 -111.22 22.73 -47.66
CA ASP A 410 -110.46 21.79 -48.49
C ASP A 410 -108.95 21.82 -48.19
N ASP A 411 -108.41 22.98 -47.80
CA ASP A 411 -107.02 23.13 -47.38
C ASP A 411 -106.71 22.27 -46.13
N VAL A 412 -107.53 22.39 -45.08
CA VAL A 412 -107.37 21.63 -43.83
C VAL A 412 -107.63 20.14 -44.07
N ARG A 413 -108.59 19.81 -44.94
CA ARG A 413 -108.85 18.44 -45.38
C ARG A 413 -107.66 17.83 -46.11
N GLY A 414 -107.00 18.61 -46.98
CA GLY A 414 -105.78 18.22 -47.69
C GLY A 414 -104.59 17.97 -46.75
N GLU A 415 -104.41 18.82 -45.74
CA GLU A 415 -103.39 18.62 -44.70
C GLU A 415 -103.68 17.36 -43.87
N ALA A 416 -104.93 17.14 -43.45
CA ALA A 416 -105.35 15.94 -42.73
C ALA A 416 -105.14 14.67 -43.56
N MET A 417 -105.42 14.72 -44.87
CA MET A 417 -105.15 13.64 -45.82
C MET A 417 -103.67 13.30 -45.91
N LYS A 418 -102.79 14.32 -45.99
CA LYS A 418 -101.34 14.11 -45.99
C LYS A 418 -100.87 13.44 -44.70
N LEU A 419 -101.37 13.91 -43.56
CA LEU A 419 -101.05 13.35 -42.24
C LEU A 419 -101.54 11.90 -42.10
N ALA A 420 -102.75 11.58 -42.55
CA ALA A 420 -103.30 10.24 -42.51
C ALA A 420 -102.51 9.25 -43.40
N LYS A 421 -102.07 9.68 -44.59
CA LYS A 421 -101.18 8.88 -45.46
C LYS A 421 -99.83 8.64 -44.81
N GLU A 422 -99.27 9.64 -44.13
CA GLU A 422 -98.02 9.51 -43.38
C GLU A 422 -98.15 8.53 -42.22
N TRP A 423 -99.23 8.61 -41.44
CA TRP A 423 -99.50 7.68 -40.33
C TRP A 423 -99.62 6.25 -40.84
N LYS A 424 -100.38 6.04 -41.92
CA LYS A 424 -100.51 4.72 -42.58
C LYS A 424 -99.15 4.19 -43.05
N ALA A 425 -98.33 5.00 -43.72
CA ALA A 425 -97.01 4.58 -44.17
C ALA A 425 -96.11 4.16 -43.00
N ARG A 426 -96.15 4.90 -41.87
CA ARG A 426 -95.42 4.53 -40.65
C ARG A 426 -95.92 3.23 -40.03
N MET A 427 -97.22 2.98 -40.06
CA MET A 427 -97.83 1.74 -39.56
C MET A 427 -97.50 0.51 -40.42
N MET A 428 -97.04 0.68 -41.67
CA MET A 428 -96.58 -0.43 -42.51
C MET A 428 -95.11 -0.79 -42.25
N MET A 429 -94.35 0.05 -41.52
CA MET A 429 -92.94 -0.17 -41.21
C MET A 429 -92.71 -0.94 -39.90
N LYS A 430 -93.72 -1.01 -39.01
CA LYS A 430 -93.70 -1.70 -37.71
C LYS A 430 -95.10 -2.22 -37.37
N PRO A 431 -95.28 -3.29 -36.57
CA PRO A 431 -96.61 -3.71 -36.14
C PRO A 431 -97.29 -2.56 -35.40
N ALA A 432 -98.43 -2.10 -35.92
CA ALA A 432 -99.16 -0.97 -35.37
C ALA A 432 -99.81 -1.34 -34.03
N THR A 433 -99.73 -0.43 -33.05
CA THR A 433 -100.45 -0.57 -31.77
C THR A 433 -101.95 -0.31 -31.96
N SER A 434 -102.78 -0.87 -31.08
CA SER A 434 -104.23 -0.66 -31.10
C SER A 434 -104.63 0.83 -31.12
N LEU A 435 -103.93 1.66 -30.34
CA LEU A 435 -104.14 3.10 -30.30
C LEU A 435 -103.76 3.78 -31.61
N GLU A 436 -102.68 3.36 -32.28
CA GLU A 436 -102.28 3.91 -33.59
C GLU A 436 -103.32 3.57 -34.68
N ILE A 437 -103.91 2.38 -34.64
CA ILE A 437 -105.00 1.98 -35.55
C ILE A 437 -106.26 2.81 -35.28
N LEU A 438 -106.65 2.95 -34.00
CA LEU A 438 -107.82 3.76 -33.64
C LEU A 438 -107.63 5.22 -34.02
N GLY A 439 -106.49 5.83 -33.68
CA GLY A 439 -106.22 7.23 -34.00
C GLY A 439 -106.25 7.50 -35.50
N LEU A 440 -105.73 6.60 -36.34
CA LEU A 440 -105.82 6.74 -37.80
C LEU A 440 -107.28 6.67 -38.28
N LEU A 441 -108.07 5.71 -37.79
CA LEU A 441 -109.48 5.58 -38.18
C LEU A 441 -110.29 6.81 -37.76
N GLN A 442 -110.04 7.33 -36.56
CA GLN A 442 -110.74 8.50 -36.04
C GLN A 442 -110.32 9.78 -36.76
N LEU A 443 -109.06 9.90 -37.18
CA LEU A 443 -108.59 10.99 -38.05
C LEU A 443 -109.29 10.97 -39.42
N ILE A 444 -109.39 9.80 -40.05
CA ILE A 444 -110.09 9.65 -41.33
C ILE A 444 -111.57 10.03 -41.17
N SER A 445 -112.18 9.62 -40.06
CA SER A 445 -113.59 9.89 -39.76
C SER A 445 -113.84 11.36 -39.46
N ALA A 446 -113.06 11.97 -38.56
CA ALA A 446 -113.25 13.33 -38.07
C ALA A 446 -113.08 14.38 -39.17
N PHE A 447 -112.22 14.09 -40.16
CA PHE A 447 -111.95 14.97 -41.29
C PHE A 447 -112.69 14.59 -42.58
N GLY A 448 -113.58 13.59 -42.53
CA GLY A 448 -114.40 13.18 -43.66
C GLY A 448 -113.59 12.66 -44.86
N LEU A 449 -112.46 11.98 -44.60
CA LEU A 449 -111.50 11.55 -45.64
C LEU A 449 -111.87 10.19 -46.28
N ALA A 450 -113.04 9.66 -45.93
CA ALA A 450 -113.54 8.35 -46.31
C ALA A 450 -113.56 8.09 -47.82
N SER A 451 -114.14 9.04 -48.56
CA SER A 451 -114.31 8.99 -50.01
C SER A 451 -112.95 8.88 -50.71
N ASP A 452 -111.95 9.55 -50.16
CA ASP A 452 -110.65 9.73 -50.80
C ASP A 452 -109.64 8.64 -50.41
N PHE A 453 -109.89 7.90 -49.32
CA PHE A 453 -109.12 6.72 -48.90
C PHE A 453 -109.58 5.42 -49.58
N GLY A 454 -110.83 5.36 -50.05
CA GLY A 454 -111.41 4.16 -50.67
C GLY A 454 -111.91 3.14 -49.64
N VAL A 455 -113.16 2.69 -49.83
CA VAL A 455 -113.87 1.79 -48.91
C VAL A 455 -113.12 0.49 -48.62
N GLY A 456 -112.37 -0.04 -49.60
CA GLY A 456 -111.55 -1.24 -49.44
C GLY A 456 -110.38 -1.04 -48.48
N GLU A 457 -109.74 0.14 -48.51
CA GLU A 457 -108.59 0.44 -47.64
C GLU A 457 -109.04 0.68 -46.20
N VAL A 458 -110.15 1.38 -46.00
CA VAL A 458 -110.75 1.57 -44.66
C VAL A 458 -111.16 0.23 -44.08
N ARG A 459 -111.76 -0.66 -44.89
CA ARG A 459 -112.14 -2.03 -44.47
C ARG A 459 -110.93 -2.87 -44.08
N GLN A 460 -109.79 -2.72 -44.78
CA GLN A 460 -108.54 -3.41 -44.43
C GLN A 460 -107.97 -2.92 -43.09
N LEU A 461 -108.00 -1.61 -42.83
CA LEU A 461 -107.56 -1.02 -41.54
C LEU A 461 -108.45 -1.47 -40.36
N VAL A 462 -109.77 -1.53 -40.56
CA VAL A 462 -110.71 -2.08 -39.56
C VAL A 462 -110.47 -3.57 -39.33
N SER A 463 -110.10 -4.32 -40.37
CA SER A 463 -109.82 -5.75 -40.26
C SER A 463 -108.46 -6.04 -39.62
N SER A 464 -107.45 -5.17 -39.82
CA SER A 464 -106.13 -5.29 -39.18
C SER A 464 -106.12 -4.86 -37.71
N GLY A 465 -107.13 -4.08 -37.28
CA GLY A 465 -107.33 -3.66 -35.88
C GLY A 465 -108.09 -4.67 -35.01
N ARG A 466 -108.75 -5.68 -35.58
CA ARG A 466 -109.42 -6.73 -34.79
C ARG A 466 -108.38 -7.73 -34.26
N PRO A 467 -108.31 -7.98 -32.94
CA PRO A 467 -107.46 -9.04 -32.42
C PRO A 467 -107.90 -10.41 -32.98
N GLN A 468 -106.96 -11.18 -33.56
CA GLN A 468 -107.13 -12.63 -33.65
C GLN A 468 -107.26 -13.16 -32.21
N GLN A 469 -108.33 -13.91 -31.95
CA GLN A 469 -108.72 -14.50 -30.66
C GLN A 469 -107.52 -14.78 -29.72
N GLY A 470 -107.38 -13.98 -28.65
CA GLY A 470 -106.37 -14.16 -27.61
C GLY A 470 -106.02 -12.85 -26.88
N ASN A 471 -106.46 -12.71 -25.62
CA ASN A 471 -106.13 -11.72 -24.57
C ASN A 471 -106.08 -10.21 -24.89
N GLY A 472 -106.29 -9.78 -26.14
CA GLY A 472 -106.46 -8.37 -26.51
C GLY A 472 -107.92 -7.92 -26.55
N SER A 473 -108.90 -8.82 -26.44
CA SER A 473 -110.33 -8.50 -26.65
C SER A 473 -110.99 -7.71 -25.50
N GLU A 474 -110.42 -7.70 -24.30
CA GLU A 474 -110.99 -7.02 -23.14
C GLU A 474 -110.63 -5.51 -23.10
N THR A 475 -109.50 -5.11 -23.70
CA THR A 475 -109.09 -3.70 -23.77
C THR A 475 -109.92 -2.92 -24.79
N TRP A 476 -110.29 -3.52 -25.93
CA TRP A 476 -111.17 -2.89 -26.92
C TRP A 476 -112.61 -2.71 -26.43
N ARG A 477 -113.09 -3.59 -25.53
CA ARG A 477 -114.44 -3.50 -24.94
C ARG A 477 -114.49 -2.58 -23.72
N SER A 478 -113.42 -2.53 -22.91
CA SER A 478 -113.33 -1.70 -21.70
C SER A 478 -113.07 -0.21 -21.97
N LEU A 479 -112.71 0.13 -23.21
CA LEU A 479 -112.51 1.51 -23.66
C LEU A 479 -113.73 2.09 -24.43
N GLY A 480 -114.85 1.35 -24.56
CA GLY A 480 -116.01 1.77 -25.38
C GLY A 480 -115.81 1.68 -26.90
N ILE A 481 -114.58 1.40 -27.34
CA ILE A 481 -114.12 1.51 -28.73
C ILE A 481 -114.84 0.54 -29.70
N MET A 482 -115.34 -0.61 -29.24
CA MET A 482 -116.06 -1.55 -30.13
C MET A 482 -117.43 -1.03 -30.59
N ASP A 483 -118.11 -0.25 -29.75
CA ASP A 483 -119.43 0.30 -30.07
C ASP A 483 -119.30 1.55 -30.95
N ASP A 484 -118.27 2.38 -30.70
CA ASP A 484 -117.95 3.55 -31.52
C ASP A 484 -117.33 3.20 -32.88
N LEU A 485 -116.64 2.07 -33.01
CA LEU A 485 -116.18 1.54 -34.31
C LEU A 485 -117.34 1.03 -35.17
N ALA A 486 -118.44 0.56 -34.57
CA ALA A 486 -119.64 0.18 -35.30
C ALA A 486 -120.43 1.42 -35.76
N VAL A 487 -120.42 2.51 -34.98
CA VAL A 487 -120.99 3.82 -35.36
C VAL A 487 -120.13 4.51 -36.41
N ALA A 488 -118.80 4.50 -36.26
CA ALA A 488 -117.88 5.01 -37.27
C ALA A 488 -118.00 4.21 -38.56
N ALA A 489 -117.92 2.87 -38.52
CA ALA A 489 -118.13 2.03 -39.71
C ALA A 489 -119.55 2.15 -40.31
N GLY A 490 -120.57 2.47 -39.50
CA GLY A 490 -121.91 2.82 -39.96
C GLY A 490 -121.96 4.15 -40.72
N ALA A 491 -121.13 5.12 -40.33
CA ALA A 491 -120.96 6.40 -41.04
C ALA A 491 -120.17 6.28 -42.35
N PHE A 492 -119.40 5.20 -42.56
CA PHE A 492 -118.75 4.90 -43.85
C PHE A 492 -119.63 4.11 -44.85
N ILE A 493 -120.88 3.76 -44.48
CA ILE A 493 -121.80 2.96 -45.32
C ILE A 493 -123.07 3.75 -45.74
N VAL A 494 -123.24 4.99 -45.28
CA VAL A 494 -124.32 5.87 -45.77
C VAL A 494 -123.77 7.27 -46.08
N GLU A 495 -123.10 7.38 -47.22
CA GLU A 495 -123.19 8.51 -48.16
C GLU A 495 -122.70 8.07 -49.54
#